data_AF-A0A969DRH3-F1
#
_entry.id   AF-A0A969DRH3-F1
#
_cell.length_a   1.000
_cell.length_b   1.000
_cell.length_c   1.000
_cell.angle_alpha   90.00
_cell.angle_beta   90.00
_cell.angle_gamma   90.00
#
_symmetry.space_group_name_H-M   'P 1'
#
loop_
_entity.id
_entity.type
_entity.pdbx_description
1 polymer ?
#
loop_
_entity_poly.entity_id
_entity_poly.type
_entity_poly.pdbx_seq_one_letter_code
_entity_poly.pdbx_strand_id
1 'polypeptide(L)'
;MKKLAIPFILGAFALLVSACDKVEDLADIDFNTTISKTMSVAVVSTDEMSSSVLLDATSDAEIDKYKSKIKNYEITELTFAIENYSSPLADDNYFDGVVGFGKMTSAAPDKTCAVDPLNVKHVSGTGSFPLGTCDAIADEVANLLKQENAVKVYLNGTFTKEPCTFDLVVTAKVKVTANPL
;
A
#
# COMPACT_ATOMS: atom_id res chain seq x y z
N MET A 1 26.52 83.64 17.13
CA MET A 1 27.14 82.42 17.69
C MET A 1 26.03 81.42 17.99
N LYS A 2 26.22 80.17 17.58
CA LYS A 2 25.18 79.15 17.32
C LYS A 2 24.55 78.60 18.60
N LYS A 3 23.25 78.26 18.50
CA LYS A 3 22.37 77.78 19.57
C LYS A 3 22.67 76.32 19.96
N LEU A 4 22.57 76.07 21.26
CA LEU A 4 22.62 74.80 21.97
C LEU A 4 21.30 74.03 21.80
N ALA A 5 21.34 72.72 21.57
CA ALA A 5 20.26 71.78 21.91
C ALA A 5 20.77 70.31 21.88
N ILE A 6 20.58 69.60 22.99
CA ILE A 6 20.66 68.13 23.20
C ILE A 6 19.23 67.70 23.57
N PRO A 7 18.64 66.61 23.02
CA PRO A 7 18.67 65.27 23.67
C PRO A 7 18.70 64.08 22.65
N PHE A 8 19.42 62.98 22.90
CA PHE A 8 19.03 61.76 23.66
C PHE A 8 17.60 61.26 23.39
N ILE A 9 17.44 60.13 22.69
CA ILE A 9 16.51 59.02 23.01
C ILE A 9 16.97 57.76 22.26
N LEU A 10 17.29 56.77 23.07
CA LEU A 10 17.53 55.36 22.77
C LEU A 10 16.19 54.73 22.37
N GLY A 11 16.09 54.22 21.14
CA GLY A 11 14.90 53.53 20.63
C GLY A 11 15.25 52.14 20.14
N ALA A 12 15.28 51.17 21.06
CA ALA A 12 15.35 49.76 20.75
C ALA A 12 14.08 49.35 19.99
N PHE A 13 14.21 49.09 18.69
CA PHE A 13 13.15 48.44 17.94
C PHE A 13 13.25 46.94 18.19
N ALA A 14 12.56 46.48 19.24
CA ALA A 14 12.23 45.09 19.44
C ALA A 14 11.38 44.64 18.24
N LEU A 15 12.03 43.99 17.26
CA LEU A 15 11.33 43.16 16.28
C LEU A 15 10.80 41.94 17.02
N LEU A 16 9.64 42.14 17.64
CA LEU A 16 8.76 41.10 18.14
C LEU A 16 8.48 40.14 16.97
N VAL A 17 9.17 39.00 17.01
CA VAL A 17 8.63 37.65 16.78
C VAL A 17 7.11 37.67 16.57
N SER A 18 6.70 37.88 15.33
CA SER A 18 5.32 37.69 14.84
C SER A 18 5.31 36.69 13.67
N ALA A 19 6.36 35.86 13.58
CA ALA A 19 6.50 34.82 12.57
C ALA A 19 6.00 33.44 13.04
N CYS A 20 5.24 33.35 14.14
CA CYS A 20 4.89 32.05 14.75
C CYS A 20 3.41 31.67 14.68
N ASP A 21 2.55 32.39 13.93
CA ASP A 21 1.11 32.07 13.87
C ASP A 21 0.59 31.78 12.45
N LYS A 22 1.45 31.67 11.43
CA LYS A 22 1.02 31.54 10.02
C LYS A 22 1.82 30.58 9.13
N VAL A 23 2.37 29.52 9.71
CA VAL A 23 2.90 28.39 8.91
C VAL A 23 2.00 27.16 9.09
N GLU A 24 0.68 27.33 8.95
CA GLU A 24 -0.28 26.22 8.90
C GLU A 24 -0.69 25.84 7.47
N ASP A 25 -0.29 26.63 6.46
CA ASP A 25 -0.56 26.35 5.04
C ASP A 25 0.74 25.94 4.29
N LEU A 26 1.47 24.94 4.78
CA LEU A 26 2.38 24.25 3.86
C LEU A 26 1.54 23.41 2.90
N ALA A 27 1.77 23.60 1.61
CA ALA A 27 1.14 22.79 0.58
C ALA A 27 1.40 21.32 0.86
N ASP A 28 0.37 20.50 0.72
CA ASP A 28 0.49 19.05 0.82
C ASP A 28 1.56 18.57 -0.16
N ILE A 29 2.32 17.56 0.28
CA ILE A 29 3.25 16.88 -0.59
C ILE A 29 2.56 15.69 -1.23
N ASP A 30 2.75 15.56 -2.54
CA ASP A 30 2.32 14.41 -3.31
C ASP A 30 3.56 13.67 -3.80
N PHE A 31 3.59 12.35 -3.59
CA PHE A 31 4.61 11.49 -4.14
C PHE A 31 4.04 10.15 -4.59
N ASN A 32 4.66 9.54 -5.59
CA ASN A 32 4.30 8.22 -6.07
C ASN A 32 5.31 7.21 -5.52
N THR A 33 4.83 6.08 -5.03
CA THR A 33 5.69 4.94 -4.67
C THR A 33 5.00 3.61 -5.01
N THR A 34 5.70 2.52 -4.80
CA THR A 34 5.21 1.16 -5.01
C THR A 34 5.36 0.38 -3.70
N ILE A 35 4.26 -0.16 -3.22
CA ILE A 35 4.24 -1.08 -2.07
C ILE A 35 4.02 -2.50 -2.60
N SER A 36 4.78 -3.46 -2.09
CA SER A 36 4.71 -4.84 -2.56
C SER A 36 4.88 -5.81 -1.41
N LYS A 37 4.21 -6.96 -1.49
CA LYS A 37 4.30 -8.02 -0.50
C LYS A 37 4.25 -9.40 -1.16
N THR A 38 5.13 -10.27 -0.70
CA THR A 38 5.14 -11.69 -1.09
C THR A 38 4.41 -12.53 -0.04
N MET A 39 3.48 -13.36 -0.50
CA MET A 39 2.86 -14.44 0.25
C MET A 39 3.38 -15.77 -0.30
N SER A 40 4.10 -16.53 0.50
CA SER A 40 4.48 -17.90 0.13
C SER A 40 3.29 -18.83 0.37
N VAL A 41 2.85 -19.50 -0.69
CA VAL A 41 1.69 -20.39 -0.71
C VAL A 41 2.17 -21.83 -0.83
N ALA A 42 1.65 -22.70 0.04
CA ALA A 42 1.88 -24.14 -0.01
C ALA A 42 0.54 -24.86 -0.14
N VAL A 43 0.32 -25.49 -1.29
CA VAL A 43 -0.88 -26.29 -1.58
C VAL A 43 -0.61 -27.72 -1.13
N VAL A 44 -1.38 -28.15 -0.13
CA VAL A 44 -1.28 -29.48 0.49
C VAL A 44 -2.62 -30.22 0.54
N SER A 45 -3.70 -29.55 0.15
CA SER A 45 -5.04 -30.10 -0.11
C SER A 45 -5.59 -29.43 -1.39
N THR A 46 -6.41 -30.14 -2.18
CA THR A 46 -7.21 -29.57 -3.27
C THR A 46 -8.54 -28.99 -2.79
N ASP A 47 -8.86 -29.16 -1.50
CA ASP A 47 -10.00 -28.51 -0.86
C ASP A 47 -9.84 -26.98 -0.83
N GLU A 48 -10.90 -26.27 -0.44
CA GLU A 48 -10.86 -24.82 -0.29
C GLU A 48 -9.77 -24.39 0.70
N MET A 49 -8.84 -23.58 0.22
CA MET A 49 -7.74 -23.02 0.98
C MET A 49 -7.93 -21.53 1.21
N SER A 50 -7.43 -21.04 2.35
CA SER A 50 -7.31 -19.62 2.65
C SER A 50 -5.91 -19.32 3.16
N SER A 51 -5.24 -18.34 2.55
CA SER A 51 -3.94 -17.81 2.98
C SER A 51 -4.03 -16.30 3.07
N SER A 52 -3.25 -15.69 3.96
CA SER A 52 -3.24 -14.23 4.07
C SER A 52 -1.87 -13.67 4.43
N VAL A 53 -1.64 -12.42 4.03
CA VAL A 53 -0.41 -11.67 4.30
C VAL A 53 -0.74 -10.20 4.54
N LEU A 54 0.08 -9.52 5.34
CA LEU A 54 -0.06 -8.09 5.56
C LEU A 54 0.80 -7.29 4.55
N LEU A 55 0.14 -6.49 3.72
CA LEU A 55 0.75 -5.46 2.89
C LEU A 55 0.80 -4.17 3.71
N ASP A 56 1.95 -3.91 4.33
CA ASP A 56 2.21 -2.74 5.17
C ASP A 56 2.86 -1.63 4.34
N ALA A 57 2.18 -0.50 4.17
CA ALA A 57 2.68 0.61 3.38
C ALA A 57 3.86 1.32 4.07
N THR A 58 3.98 1.25 5.39
CA THR A 58 5.11 1.83 6.14
C THR A 58 6.41 1.03 6.00
N SER A 59 6.37 -0.11 5.30
CA SER A 59 7.60 -0.78 4.87
C SER A 59 8.34 0.01 3.79
N ASP A 60 7.67 0.94 3.09
CA ASP A 60 8.29 1.92 2.22
C ASP A 60 8.83 3.10 3.06
N ALA A 61 10.11 3.41 2.87
CA ALA A 61 10.81 4.41 3.66
C ALA A 61 10.31 5.85 3.42
N GLU A 62 9.70 6.14 2.26
CA GLU A 62 9.12 7.46 2.02
C GLU A 62 7.77 7.60 2.72
N ILE A 63 6.95 6.55 2.71
CA ILE A 63 5.69 6.50 3.45
C ILE A 63 5.92 6.56 4.96
N ASP A 64 6.90 5.82 5.49
CA ASP A 64 7.18 5.78 6.93
C ASP A 64 7.53 7.16 7.52
N LYS A 65 8.22 8.02 6.75
CA LYS A 65 8.52 9.42 7.13
C LYS A 65 7.26 10.21 7.45
N TYR A 66 6.14 9.88 6.80
CA TYR A 66 4.89 10.61 6.92
C TYR A 66 3.77 9.79 7.58
N LYS A 67 4.01 8.59 8.13
CA LYS A 67 2.95 7.66 8.56
C LYS A 67 1.84 8.24 9.45
N SER A 68 2.14 9.26 10.26
CA SER A 68 1.16 9.94 11.14
C SER A 68 0.53 11.20 10.51
N LYS A 69 0.92 11.54 9.29
CA LYS A 69 0.60 12.78 8.55
C LYS A 69 0.00 12.49 7.17
N ILE A 70 -0.17 11.23 6.80
CA ILE A 70 -0.79 10.84 5.54
C ILE A 70 -2.26 11.24 5.57
N LYS A 71 -2.65 12.00 4.56
CA LYS A 71 -4.03 12.45 4.36
C LYS A 71 -4.78 11.54 3.39
N ASN A 72 -4.08 10.99 2.40
CA ASN A 72 -4.69 10.17 1.36
C ASN A 72 -3.74 9.14 0.75
N TYR A 73 -4.32 8.03 0.32
CA TYR A 73 -3.75 7.08 -0.63
C TYR A 73 -4.65 7.02 -1.85
N GLU A 74 -4.07 6.97 -3.04
CA GLU A 74 -4.76 6.68 -4.30
C GLU A 74 -4.05 5.49 -4.95
N ILE A 75 -4.79 4.42 -5.23
CA ILE A 75 -4.25 3.25 -5.92
C ILE A 75 -4.34 3.50 -7.42
N THR A 76 -3.19 3.71 -8.06
CA THR A 76 -3.10 3.93 -9.51
C THR A 76 -3.01 2.63 -10.29
N GLU A 77 -2.46 1.59 -9.66
CA GLU A 77 -2.39 0.25 -10.22
C GLU A 77 -2.33 -0.78 -9.10
N LEU A 78 -3.06 -1.88 -9.26
CA LEU A 78 -3.04 -3.02 -8.35
C LEU A 78 -2.87 -4.30 -9.18
N THR A 79 -1.81 -5.04 -8.91
CA THR A 79 -1.44 -6.24 -9.66
C THR A 79 -1.05 -7.38 -8.74
N PHE A 80 -1.10 -8.60 -9.28
CA PHE A 80 -0.46 -9.76 -8.68
C PHE A 80 0.48 -10.44 -9.67
N ALA A 81 1.52 -11.11 -9.18
CA ALA A 81 2.36 -11.99 -9.96
C ALA A 81 2.50 -13.33 -9.23
N ILE A 82 2.72 -14.40 -10.00
CA ILE A 82 3.06 -15.71 -9.47
C ILE A 82 4.53 -15.94 -9.76
N GLU A 83 5.30 -16.28 -8.74
CA GLU A 83 6.74 -16.49 -8.82
C GLU A 83 7.13 -17.81 -8.16
N ASN A 84 8.33 -18.30 -8.46
CA ASN A 84 8.95 -19.43 -7.76
C ASN A 84 8.07 -20.70 -7.67
N TYR A 85 7.28 -21.00 -8.71
CA TYR A 85 6.47 -22.21 -8.72
C TYR A 85 7.33 -23.49 -8.66
N SER A 86 6.93 -24.43 -7.80
CA SER A 86 7.58 -25.73 -7.66
C SER A 86 6.55 -26.81 -7.33
N SER A 87 6.66 -27.96 -8.00
CA SER A 87 5.86 -29.15 -7.71
C SER A 87 6.66 -30.41 -8.07
N PRO A 88 6.53 -31.51 -7.31
CA PRO A 88 7.05 -32.81 -7.74
C PRO A 88 6.28 -33.40 -8.93
N LEU A 89 5.08 -32.88 -9.23
CA LEU A 89 4.27 -33.29 -10.36
C LEU A 89 4.53 -32.34 -11.54
N ALA A 90 4.66 -32.89 -12.75
CA ALA A 90 4.86 -32.10 -13.96
C ALA A 90 3.54 -31.61 -14.59
N ASP A 91 2.41 -31.84 -13.92
CA ASP A 91 1.07 -31.55 -14.44
C ASP A 91 0.73 -30.05 -14.40
N ASP A 92 -0.25 -29.67 -15.20
CA ASP A 92 -0.93 -28.38 -15.07
C ASP A 92 -1.64 -28.30 -13.72
N ASN A 93 -1.51 -27.16 -13.05
CA ASN A 93 -2.26 -26.86 -11.84
C ASN A 93 -3.02 -25.55 -12.02
N TYR A 94 -4.34 -25.60 -12.02
CA TYR A 94 -5.21 -24.44 -12.12
C TYR A 94 -5.65 -23.98 -10.73
N PHE A 95 -5.59 -22.67 -10.52
CA PHE A 95 -6.21 -21.98 -9.40
C PHE A 95 -7.58 -21.45 -9.83
N ASP A 96 -8.60 -21.68 -9.01
CA ASP A 96 -9.92 -21.07 -9.13
C ASP A 96 -10.32 -20.45 -7.78
N GLY A 97 -10.58 -19.15 -7.76
CA GLY A 97 -10.85 -18.44 -6.52
C GLY A 97 -10.81 -16.93 -6.61
N VAL A 98 -10.50 -16.30 -5.48
CA VAL A 98 -10.53 -14.85 -5.30
C VAL A 98 -9.28 -14.35 -4.59
N VAL A 99 -8.88 -13.13 -4.93
CA VAL A 99 -7.99 -12.32 -4.09
C VAL A 99 -8.86 -11.35 -3.30
N GLY A 100 -8.69 -11.32 -1.98
CA GLY A 100 -9.44 -10.48 -1.07
C GLY A 100 -8.57 -9.45 -0.35
N PHE A 101 -9.18 -8.36 0.07
CA PHE A 101 -8.55 -7.31 0.86
C PHE A 101 -9.44 -6.98 2.05
N GLY A 102 -8.85 -6.75 3.21
CA GLY A 102 -9.57 -6.35 4.41
C GLY A 102 -8.67 -5.79 5.49
N LYS A 103 -9.29 -5.39 6.61
CA LYS A 103 -8.57 -4.87 7.78
C LYS A 103 -7.54 -5.85 8.32
N MET A 104 -6.50 -5.32 8.96
CA MET A 104 -5.42 -6.08 9.60
C MET A 104 -5.93 -7.17 10.55
N THR A 105 -6.99 -6.87 11.27
CA THR A 105 -7.56 -7.73 12.32
C THR A 105 -8.67 -8.66 11.81
N SER A 106 -9.13 -8.48 10.56
CA SER A 106 -10.24 -9.26 10.02
C SER A 106 -9.82 -10.72 9.78
N ALA A 107 -10.76 -11.63 10.03
CA ALA A 107 -10.62 -13.05 9.72
C ALA A 107 -10.93 -13.35 8.24
N ALA A 108 -11.70 -12.48 7.59
CA ALA A 108 -12.16 -12.61 6.21
C ALA A 108 -11.95 -11.29 5.45
N PRO A 109 -11.89 -11.31 4.11
CA PRO A 109 -11.78 -10.09 3.31
C PRO A 109 -13.05 -9.23 3.39
N ASP A 110 -12.88 -7.91 3.39
CA ASP A 110 -13.96 -6.93 3.30
C ASP A 110 -14.45 -6.80 1.84
N LYS A 111 -13.52 -6.96 0.87
CA LYS A 111 -13.81 -6.98 -0.56
C LYS A 111 -12.98 -8.04 -1.26
N THR A 112 -13.58 -8.71 -2.25
CA THR A 112 -12.91 -9.73 -3.07
C THR A 112 -12.95 -9.38 -4.55
N CYS A 113 -11.98 -9.92 -5.27
CA CYS A 113 -11.88 -9.89 -6.71
C CYS A 113 -11.74 -11.31 -7.22
N ALA A 114 -12.64 -11.72 -8.12
CA ALA A 114 -12.52 -13.01 -8.80
C ALA A 114 -11.28 -13.02 -9.67
N VAL A 115 -10.56 -14.13 -9.61
CA VAL A 115 -9.41 -14.39 -10.47
C VAL A 115 -9.87 -15.39 -11.52
N ASP A 116 -9.76 -15.02 -12.80
CA ASP A 116 -10.03 -15.96 -13.88
C ASP A 116 -9.17 -17.22 -13.69
N PRO A 117 -9.74 -18.42 -13.90
CA PRO A 117 -9.00 -19.66 -13.71
C PRO A 117 -7.67 -19.63 -14.45
N LEU A 118 -6.57 -19.74 -13.70
CA LEU A 118 -5.22 -19.59 -14.24
C LEU A 118 -4.37 -20.80 -13.91
N ASN A 119 -3.53 -21.19 -14.86
CA ASN A 119 -2.53 -22.24 -14.64
C ASN A 119 -1.31 -21.64 -13.94
N VAL A 120 -1.18 -21.88 -12.63
CA VAL A 120 -0.13 -21.28 -11.80
C VAL A 120 1.28 -21.61 -12.26
N LYS A 121 1.49 -22.81 -12.83
CA LYS A 121 2.77 -23.23 -13.39
C LYS A 121 3.13 -22.42 -14.63
N HIS A 122 2.16 -22.21 -15.53
CA HIS A 122 2.40 -21.51 -16.80
C HIS A 122 2.54 -20.00 -16.63
N VAL A 123 1.87 -19.39 -15.66
CA VAL A 123 2.00 -17.94 -15.41
C VAL A 123 3.19 -17.58 -14.51
N SER A 124 3.82 -18.57 -13.88
CA SER A 124 4.95 -18.30 -12.98
C SER A 124 6.11 -17.64 -13.72
N GLY A 125 6.58 -16.49 -13.22
CA GLY A 125 7.67 -15.72 -13.83
C GLY A 125 7.33 -15.05 -15.17
N THR A 126 6.05 -15.01 -15.57
CA THR A 126 5.63 -14.37 -16.83
C THR A 126 5.31 -12.88 -16.70
N GLY A 127 5.30 -12.36 -15.46
CA GLY A 127 5.02 -10.96 -15.14
C GLY A 127 3.81 -10.79 -14.23
N SER A 128 3.29 -9.57 -14.18
CA SER A 128 2.19 -9.17 -13.31
C SER A 128 0.86 -9.05 -14.07
N PHE A 129 -0.22 -9.47 -13.43
CA PHE A 129 -1.59 -9.41 -13.91
C PHE A 129 -2.38 -8.35 -13.14
N PRO A 130 -3.21 -7.54 -13.80
CA PRO A 130 -4.03 -6.54 -13.12
C PRO A 130 -5.12 -7.22 -12.27
N LEU A 131 -5.31 -6.72 -11.05
CA LEU A 131 -6.50 -6.99 -10.22
C LEU A 131 -7.63 -5.98 -10.52
N GLY A 132 -7.36 -5.00 -11.38
CA GLY A 132 -8.21 -3.82 -11.66
C GLY A 132 -9.45 -4.06 -12.52
N THR A 133 -9.80 -5.30 -12.88
CA THR A 133 -11.08 -5.62 -13.52
C THR A 133 -12.22 -5.76 -12.52
N CYS A 134 -11.92 -5.78 -11.22
CA CYS A 134 -12.92 -5.82 -10.16
C CYS A 134 -13.30 -4.42 -9.69
N ASP A 135 -14.55 -4.04 -9.97
CA ASP A 135 -15.10 -2.74 -9.61
C ASP A 135 -14.85 -2.40 -8.12
N ALA A 136 -14.27 -1.21 -7.90
CA ALA A 136 -14.00 -0.59 -6.60
C ALA A 136 -12.97 -1.29 -5.69
N ILE A 137 -12.23 -2.30 -6.15
CA ILE A 137 -11.19 -2.93 -5.31
C ILE A 137 -10.06 -1.95 -4.96
N ALA A 138 -9.68 -1.08 -5.91
CA ALA A 138 -8.67 -0.05 -5.73
C ALA A 138 -9.07 0.96 -4.64
N ASP A 139 -10.33 1.41 -4.65
CA ASP A 139 -10.87 2.34 -3.66
C ASP A 139 -10.92 1.71 -2.26
N GLU A 140 -11.27 0.43 -2.17
CA GLU A 140 -11.26 -0.29 -0.89
C GLU A 140 -9.83 -0.38 -0.31
N VAL A 141 -8.86 -0.75 -1.15
CA VAL A 141 -7.45 -0.81 -0.72
C VAL A 141 -6.95 0.57 -0.30
N ALA A 142 -7.25 1.64 -1.04
CA ALA A 142 -6.93 3.01 -0.64
C ALA A 142 -7.53 3.37 0.73
N ASN A 143 -8.80 3.02 0.96
CA ASN A 143 -9.50 3.29 2.21
C ASN A 143 -8.91 2.53 3.40
N LEU A 144 -8.52 1.27 3.21
CA LEU A 144 -7.89 0.45 4.25
C LEU A 144 -6.49 0.98 4.59
N LEU A 145 -5.68 1.29 3.58
CA LEU A 145 -4.37 1.93 3.79
C LEU A 145 -4.49 3.27 4.51
N LYS A 146 -5.51 4.08 4.20
CA LYS A 146 -5.74 5.35 4.90
C LYS A 146 -6.09 5.16 6.38
N GLN A 147 -6.80 4.09 6.72
CA GLN A 147 -7.23 3.81 8.10
C GLN A 147 -6.11 3.19 8.95
N GLU A 148 -5.34 2.27 8.37
CA GLU A 148 -4.45 1.38 9.14
C GLU A 148 -2.98 1.44 8.68
N ASN A 149 -2.66 2.20 7.62
CA ASN A 149 -1.39 2.16 6.87
C ASN A 149 -1.00 0.77 6.37
N ALA A 150 -1.92 -0.18 6.41
CA ALA A 150 -1.71 -1.54 5.96
C ALA A 150 -3.04 -2.16 5.53
N VAL A 151 -2.95 -3.18 4.69
CA VAL A 151 -4.09 -3.98 4.25
C VAL A 151 -3.75 -5.45 4.35
N LYS A 152 -4.67 -6.25 4.87
CA LYS A 152 -4.52 -7.69 4.86
C LYS A 152 -5.03 -8.24 3.53
N VAL A 153 -4.16 -8.95 2.83
CA VAL A 153 -4.46 -9.57 1.53
C VAL A 153 -4.74 -11.05 1.77
N TYR A 154 -5.78 -11.56 1.13
CA TYR A 154 -6.26 -12.93 1.22
C TYR A 154 -6.19 -13.59 -0.14
N LEU A 155 -5.77 -14.84 -0.19
CA LEU A 155 -5.94 -15.73 -1.33
C LEU A 155 -6.87 -16.86 -0.89
N ASN A 156 -8.06 -16.93 -1.47
CA ASN A 156 -9.06 -17.95 -1.16
C ASN A 156 -9.44 -18.70 -2.43
N GLY A 157 -9.43 -20.03 -2.41
CA GLY A 157 -9.83 -20.80 -3.59
C GLY A 157 -9.41 -22.25 -3.52
N THR A 158 -9.48 -22.92 -4.66
CA THR A 158 -9.12 -24.33 -4.83
C THR A 158 -8.03 -24.50 -5.87
N PHE A 159 -7.35 -25.63 -5.80
CA PHE A 159 -6.33 -26.04 -6.77
C PHE A 159 -6.67 -27.40 -7.34
N THR A 160 -6.39 -27.61 -8.62
CA THR A 160 -6.64 -28.91 -9.26
C THR A 160 -5.63 -30.00 -8.88
N LYS A 161 -4.47 -29.63 -8.32
CA LYS A 161 -3.35 -30.53 -8.00
C LYS A 161 -2.60 -30.10 -6.74
N GLU A 162 -1.98 -31.10 -6.12
CA GLU A 162 -1.10 -30.98 -4.97
C GLU A 162 -0.01 -32.07 -5.01
N PRO A 163 1.11 -31.91 -4.28
CA PRO A 163 1.52 -30.70 -3.60
C PRO A 163 2.17 -29.71 -4.56
N CYS A 164 2.08 -28.41 -4.28
CA CYS A 164 2.91 -27.41 -4.94
C CYS A 164 3.14 -26.20 -4.04
N THR A 165 4.21 -25.46 -4.33
CA THR A 165 4.52 -24.18 -3.68
C THR A 165 4.71 -23.10 -4.72
N PHE A 166 4.37 -21.86 -4.39
CA PHE A 166 4.66 -20.68 -5.19
C PHE A 166 4.63 -19.43 -4.32
N ASP A 167 5.14 -18.33 -4.84
CA ASP A 167 5.05 -17.02 -4.23
C ASP A 167 3.99 -16.19 -4.98
N LEU A 168 2.99 -15.69 -4.26
CA LEU A 168 2.07 -14.67 -4.75
C LEU A 168 2.63 -13.30 -4.38
N VAL A 169 3.00 -12.49 -5.37
CA VAL A 169 3.51 -11.13 -5.17
C VAL A 169 2.40 -10.14 -5.48
N VAL A 170 1.88 -9.48 -4.46
CA VAL A 170 0.85 -8.44 -4.60
C VAL A 170 1.52 -7.08 -4.57
N THR A 171 1.24 -6.25 -5.57
CA THR A 171 1.88 -4.95 -5.75
C THR A 171 0.83 -3.87 -5.99
N ALA A 172 0.94 -2.77 -5.25
CA ALA A 172 0.14 -1.57 -5.46
C ALA A 172 1.05 -0.39 -5.78
N LYS A 173 0.79 0.29 -6.91
CA LYS A 173 1.36 1.60 -7.19
C LYS A 173 0.44 2.65 -6.60
N VAL A 174 1.00 3.48 -5.74
CA VAL A 174 0.23 4.40 -4.91
C VAL A 174 0.72 5.83 -5.11
N LYS A 175 -0.24 6.75 -5.24
CA LYS A 175 0.00 8.17 -5.01
C LYS A 175 -0.38 8.49 -3.56
N VAL A 176 0.55 9.08 -2.82
CA VAL A 176 0.39 9.43 -1.41
C VAL A 176 0.35 10.94 -1.29
N THR A 177 -0.61 11.43 -0.52
CA THR A 177 -0.71 12.85 -0.13
C THR A 177 -0.49 12.96 1.37
N ALA A 178 0.48 13.76 1.79
CA ALA A 178 0.83 13.91 3.21
C ALA A 178 1.08 15.38 3.61
N ASN A 179 0.88 15.66 4.89
CA ASN A 179 1.31 16.93 5.48
C ASN A 179 2.84 16.90 5.71
N PRO A 180 3.60 17.90 5.22
CA PRO A 180 5.04 17.98 5.49
C PRO A 180 5.40 18.35 6.93
N LEU A 181 4.49 18.94 7.73
CA LEU A 181 4.72 19.43 9.11
C LEU A 181 4.23 18.49 10.21
#